data_AF-A0A968MFN5-F1
#
_entry.id   AF-A0A968MFN5-F1
#
_cell.length_a   1.000
_cell.length_b   1.000
_cell.length_c   1.000
_cell.angle_alpha   90.00
_cell.angle_beta   90.00
_cell.angle_gamma   90.00
#
_symmetry.space_group_name_H-M   'P 1'
#
loop_
_entity.id
_entity.type
_entity.pdbx_description
1 polymer ?
#
loop_
_entity_poly.entity_id
_entity_poly.type
_entity_poly.pdbx_seq_one_letter_code
_entity_poly.pdbx_strand_id
1 'polypeptide(L)'
;MFISQCKQELLTSQNSRKVSKEFLAVFHRIYAKYEETLQASQAVDFDDLILKTYLLLNNYQEVREIINIRWSHIMVDEFQDTNPAQFEVIKLLAPKHLLQSSLHHNHINQSRSLFVVGDDAQSI
;
A
#
# COMPACT_ATOMS: atom_id res chain seq x y z
N MET A 1 -17.04 1.75 -5.09
CA MET A 1 -17.18 2.88 -6.05
C MET A 1 -15.87 3.00 -6.83
N PHE A 2 -15.88 3.35 -8.13
CA PHE A 2 -14.70 3.25 -9.02
C PHE A 2 -13.42 3.95 -8.53
N ILE A 3 -13.52 5.11 -7.85
CA ILE A 3 -12.36 5.82 -7.28
C ILE A 3 -11.66 4.98 -6.20
N SER A 4 -12.45 4.35 -5.32
CA SER A 4 -11.94 3.47 -4.26
C SER A 4 -11.17 2.28 -4.86
N GLN A 5 -11.71 1.65 -5.90
CA GLN A 5 -11.03 0.57 -6.61
C GLN A 5 -9.69 1.03 -7.22
N CYS A 6 -9.66 2.23 -7.84
CA CYS A 6 -8.40 2.78 -8.33
C CYS A 6 -7.37 2.92 -7.20
N LYS A 7 -7.75 3.49 -6.05
CA LYS A 7 -6.84 3.67 -4.92
C LYS A 7 -6.32 2.35 -4.35
N GLN A 8 -7.18 1.34 -4.27
CA GLN A 8 -6.82 -0.03 -3.84
C GLN A 8 -5.84 -0.72 -4.81
N GLU A 9 -5.87 -0.34 -6.10
CA GLU A 9 -4.89 -0.75 -7.11
C GLU A 9 -3.66 0.17 -7.20
N LEU A 10 -3.46 1.08 -6.23
CA LEU A 10 -2.38 2.09 -6.23
C LEU A 10 -2.45 3.09 -7.41
N LEU A 11 -3.64 3.26 -7.97
CA LEU A 11 -3.90 4.21 -9.04
C LEU A 11 -4.41 5.54 -8.49
N THR A 12 -3.66 6.61 -8.75
CA THR A 12 -4.03 8.01 -8.52
C THR A 12 -4.82 8.57 -9.71
N SER A 13 -5.37 9.77 -9.55
CA SER A 13 -6.02 10.50 -10.65
C SER A 13 -5.12 10.74 -11.86
N GLN A 14 -3.80 10.71 -11.70
CA GLN A 14 -2.82 10.97 -12.75
C GLN A 14 -2.34 9.70 -13.49
N ASN A 15 -2.34 8.53 -12.84
CA ASN A 15 -1.76 7.29 -13.37
C ASN A 15 -2.81 6.22 -13.77
N SER A 16 -4.10 6.48 -13.58
CA SER A 16 -5.24 5.58 -13.83
C SER A 16 -5.54 5.33 -15.32
N ARG A 17 -4.53 4.92 -16.11
CA ARG A 17 -4.64 4.77 -17.59
C ARG A 17 -5.35 3.49 -18.09
N LYS A 18 -5.89 2.64 -17.21
CA LYS A 18 -6.38 1.29 -17.56
C LYS A 18 -7.84 1.19 -18.05
N VAL A 19 -8.57 2.29 -18.22
CA VAL A 19 -10.01 2.24 -18.59
C VAL A 19 -10.21 2.61 -20.09
N SER A 20 -11.41 2.42 -20.66
CA SER A 20 -11.71 2.73 -22.08
C SER A 20 -11.69 4.25 -22.38
N LYS A 21 -11.20 4.65 -23.57
CA LYS A 21 -10.85 6.04 -23.96
C LYS A 21 -11.93 7.12 -23.71
N GLU A 22 -13.20 6.87 -24.00
CA GLU A 22 -14.24 7.92 -23.91
C GLU A 22 -14.75 8.12 -22.47
N PHE A 23 -14.97 7.03 -21.72
CA PHE A 23 -15.38 7.08 -20.31
C PHE A 23 -14.25 7.57 -19.39
N LEU A 24 -13.00 7.30 -19.75
CA LEU A 24 -11.80 7.71 -19.03
C LEU A 24 -11.74 9.23 -18.80
N ALA A 25 -11.95 10.05 -19.83
CA ALA A 25 -11.69 11.48 -19.72
C ALA A 25 -12.61 12.16 -18.68
N VAL A 26 -13.88 11.77 -18.66
CA VAL A 26 -14.85 12.26 -17.67
C VAL A 26 -14.50 11.72 -16.28
N PHE A 27 -14.17 10.43 -16.17
CA PHE A 27 -13.77 9.82 -14.91
C PHE A 27 -12.52 10.47 -14.31
N HIS A 28 -11.45 10.67 -15.09
CA HIS A 28 -10.23 11.35 -14.65
C HIS A 28 -10.52 12.75 -14.13
N ARG A 29 -11.39 13.50 -14.81
CA ARG A 29 -11.78 14.85 -14.36
C ARG A 29 -12.53 14.79 -13.03
N ILE A 30 -13.44 13.83 -12.86
CA ILE A 30 -14.17 13.63 -11.61
C ILE A 30 -13.21 13.22 -10.50
N TYR A 31 -12.32 12.27 -10.75
CA TYR A 31 -11.37 11.79 -9.76
C TYR A 31 -10.39 12.90 -9.35
N ALA A 32 -9.83 13.65 -10.30
CA ALA A 32 -9.00 14.81 -9.99
C ALA A 32 -9.74 15.86 -9.15
N LYS A 33 -11.01 16.15 -9.49
CA LYS A 33 -11.81 17.11 -8.71
C LYS A 33 -12.12 16.61 -7.30
N TYR A 34 -12.36 15.30 -7.17
CA TYR A 34 -12.55 14.65 -5.88
C TYR A 34 -11.31 14.78 -4.99
N GLU A 35 -10.13 14.47 -5.51
CA GLU A 35 -8.86 14.62 -4.77
C GLU A 35 -8.58 16.09 -4.41
N GLU A 36 -8.83 17.03 -5.33
CA GLU A 36 -8.70 18.47 -5.07
C GLU A 36 -9.62 18.91 -3.91
N THR A 37 -10.86 18.41 -3.88
CA THR A 37 -11.84 18.76 -2.84
C THR A 37 -11.41 18.22 -1.47
N LEU A 38 -10.93 16.98 -1.41
CA LEU A 38 -10.36 16.41 -0.20
C LEU A 38 -9.14 17.21 0.27
N GLN A 39 -8.24 17.58 -0.64
CA GLN A 39 -7.05 18.35 -0.30
C GLN A 39 -7.40 19.75 0.22
N ALA A 40 -8.32 20.45 -0.44
CA ALA A 40 -8.79 21.77 -0.02
C ALA A 40 -9.47 21.75 1.36
N SER A 41 -10.07 20.61 1.73
CA SER A 41 -10.69 20.42 3.04
C SER A 41 -9.75 19.80 4.09
N GLN A 42 -8.47 19.58 3.77
CA GLN A 42 -7.51 18.85 4.63
C GLN A 42 -8.02 17.48 5.08
N ALA A 43 -8.86 16.84 4.25
CA ALA A 43 -9.49 15.57 4.52
C ALA A 43 -8.76 14.42 3.82
N VAL A 44 -8.97 13.22 4.34
CA VAL A 44 -8.54 11.94 3.77
C VAL A 44 -9.69 10.95 3.87
N ASP A 45 -9.91 10.16 2.82
CA ASP A 45 -10.81 9.01 2.90
C ASP A 45 -10.07 7.75 3.37
N PHE A 46 -10.80 6.63 3.56
CA PHE A 46 -10.21 5.40 4.07
C PHE A 46 -9.16 4.80 3.14
N ASP A 47 -9.38 4.84 1.83
CA ASP A 47 -8.42 4.32 0.85
C ASP A 47 -7.17 5.22 0.77
N ASP A 48 -7.32 6.53 0.97
CA ASP A 48 -6.20 7.48 1.06
C ASP A 48 -5.27 7.16 2.22
N LEU A 49 -5.78 6.68 3.35
CA LEU A 49 -4.93 6.31 4.48
C LEU A 49 -3.91 5.27 4.04
N ILE A 50 -4.33 4.23 3.31
CA ILE A 50 -3.45 3.18 2.84
C ILE A 50 -2.57 3.66 1.69
N LEU A 51 -3.16 4.32 0.68
CA LEU A 51 -2.44 4.79 -0.50
C LEU A 51 -1.36 5.81 -0.12
N LYS A 52 -1.67 6.79 0.74
CA LYS A 52 -0.70 7.80 1.17
C LYS A 52 0.37 7.20 2.07
N THR A 53 0.03 6.22 2.92
CA THR A 53 1.03 5.46 3.67
C THR A 53 1.97 4.70 2.73
N TYR A 54 1.45 4.05 1.70
CA TYR A 54 2.28 3.42 0.67
C TYR A 54 3.22 4.43 0.01
N LEU A 55 2.69 5.56 -0.48
CA LEU A 55 3.50 6.60 -1.13
C LEU A 55 4.58 7.15 -0.20
N LEU A 56 4.26 7.38 1.06
CA LEU A 56 5.20 7.85 2.08
C LEU A 56 6.32 6.82 2.30
N LEU A 57 5.96 5.57 2.57
CA LEU A 57 6.94 4.50 2.80
C LEU A 57 7.79 4.23 1.56
N ASN A 58 7.20 4.29 0.36
CA ASN A 58 7.85 4.00 -0.90
C ASN A 58 8.87 5.08 -1.27
N ASN A 59 8.50 6.35 -1.11
CA ASN A 59 9.30 7.49 -1.57
C ASN A 59 10.30 7.98 -0.52
N TYR A 60 10.06 7.73 0.77
CA TYR A 60 10.89 8.24 1.87
C TYR A 60 11.45 7.09 2.71
N GLN A 61 12.66 6.62 2.35
CA GLN A 61 13.33 5.52 3.04
C GLN A 61 13.55 5.80 4.54
N GLU A 62 13.86 7.05 4.90
CA GLU A 62 14.05 7.47 6.30
C GLU A 62 12.83 7.19 7.18
N VAL A 63 11.62 7.45 6.66
CA VAL A 63 10.35 7.18 7.38
C VAL A 63 10.18 5.69 7.59
N ARG A 64 10.47 4.90 6.55
CA ARG A 64 10.44 3.45 6.62
C ARG A 64 11.45 2.91 7.63
N GLU A 65 12.63 3.49 7.73
CA GLU A 65 13.65 3.10 8.72
C GLU A 65 13.20 3.39 10.15
N ILE A 66 12.60 4.57 10.40
CA ILE A 66 12.01 4.91 11.71
C ILE A 66 10.94 3.87 12.08
N ILE A 67 10.07 3.52 11.14
CA ILE A 67 9.00 2.54 11.36
C ILE A 67 9.59 1.14 11.60
N ASN A 68 10.60 0.73 10.83
CA ASN A 68 11.27 -0.57 10.97
C ASN A 68 11.99 -0.72 12.31
N ILE A 69 12.57 0.35 12.85
CA ILE A 69 13.16 0.39 14.19
C ILE A 69 12.08 0.26 15.26
N ARG A 70 10.95 0.96 15.07
CA ARG A 70 9.84 0.95 16.02
C ARG A 70 9.12 -0.39 16.09
N TRP A 71 8.87 -1.02 14.94
CA TRP A 71 8.14 -2.28 14.83
C TRP A 71 9.03 -3.35 14.20
N SER A 72 9.73 -4.09 15.07
CA SER A 72 10.58 -5.21 14.66
C SER A 72 9.76 -6.44 14.28
N HIS A 73 8.64 -6.70 14.93
CA HIS A 73 7.78 -7.85 14.67
C HIS A 73 6.40 -7.38 14.21
N ILE A 74 5.95 -7.88 13.08
CA ILE A 74 4.65 -7.53 12.48
C ILE A 74 3.84 -8.81 12.34
N MET A 75 2.57 -8.75 12.75
CA MET A 75 1.58 -9.80 12.53
C MET A 75 0.47 -9.24 11.65
N VAL A 76 0.11 -9.97 10.60
CA VAL A 76 -1.03 -9.66 9.74
C VAL A 76 -2.01 -10.82 9.83
N ASP A 77 -3.23 -10.52 10.23
CA ASP A 77 -4.34 -11.47 10.28
C ASP A 77 -5.23 -11.28 9.04
N GLU A 78 -6.06 -12.27 8.73
CA GLU A 78 -7.00 -12.27 7.59
C GLU A 78 -6.33 -11.85 6.26
N PHE A 79 -5.15 -12.40 5.99
CA PHE A 79 -4.35 -11.98 4.84
C PHE A 79 -5.00 -12.25 3.49
N GLN A 80 -5.89 -13.24 3.41
CA GLN A 80 -6.65 -13.57 2.21
C GLN A 80 -7.55 -12.41 1.73
N ASP A 81 -7.93 -11.49 2.63
CA ASP A 81 -8.78 -10.34 2.28
C ASP A 81 -7.96 -9.08 1.95
N THR A 82 -6.63 -9.19 1.85
CA THR A 82 -5.78 -8.04 1.56
C THR A 82 -5.85 -7.59 0.11
N ASN A 83 -6.00 -6.29 -0.11
CA ASN A 83 -5.96 -5.69 -1.45
C ASN A 83 -4.52 -5.34 -1.89
N PRO A 84 -4.27 -5.02 -3.17
CA PRO A 84 -2.92 -4.74 -3.68
C PRO A 84 -2.19 -3.62 -2.94
N ALA A 85 -2.89 -2.53 -2.58
CA ALA A 85 -2.30 -1.43 -1.84
C ALA A 85 -1.84 -1.86 -0.43
N GLN A 86 -2.65 -2.64 0.28
CA GLN A 86 -2.29 -3.19 1.60
C GLN A 86 -1.11 -4.14 1.50
N PHE A 87 -1.13 -5.04 0.51
CA PHE A 87 -0.02 -5.97 0.25
C PHE A 87 1.30 -5.24 0.05
N GLU A 88 1.32 -4.18 -0.77
CA GLU A 88 2.53 -3.41 -1.03
C GLU A 88 3.02 -2.66 0.23
N VAL A 89 2.12 -2.15 1.08
CA VAL A 89 2.51 -1.60 2.39
C VAL A 89 3.19 -2.68 3.26
N ILE A 90 2.58 -3.86 3.39
CA ILE A 90 3.12 -4.98 4.18
C ILE A 90 4.51 -5.35 3.66
N LYS A 91 4.68 -5.43 2.34
CA LYS A 91 5.94 -5.74 1.68
C LYS A 91 7.02 -4.69 1.94
N LEU A 92 6.69 -3.41 1.95
CA LEU A 92 7.64 -2.34 2.28
C LEU A 92 8.09 -2.41 3.74
N LEU A 93 7.22 -2.88 4.63
CA LEU A 93 7.53 -3.06 6.06
C LEU A 93 8.22 -4.38 6.36
N ALA A 94 8.13 -5.37 5.46
CA ALA A 94 8.72 -6.69 5.66
C ALA A 94 10.26 -6.63 5.83
N PRO A 95 10.84 -7.55 6.62
CA PRO A 95 12.29 -7.72 6.70
C PRO A 95 12.93 -7.89 5.32
N LYS A 96 14.02 -7.16 5.06
CA LYS A 96 14.73 -7.21 3.75
C LYS A 96 15.15 -8.63 3.35
N HIS A 97 15.48 -9.50 4.32
CA HIS A 97 15.91 -10.87 4.05
C HIS A 97 14.78 -11.78 3.54
N LEU A 98 13.50 -11.47 3.82
CA LEU A 98 12.37 -12.22 3.28
C LEU A 98 12.08 -11.88 1.82
N LEU A 99 12.58 -10.72 1.34
CA LEU A 99 12.42 -10.26 -0.05
C LEU A 99 13.57 -10.70 -0.96
N GLN A 100 14.67 -11.20 -0.40
CA GLN A 100 15.89 -11.55 -1.12
C GLN A 100 16.24 -13.02 -0.88
N SER A 101 15.63 -13.91 -1.68
CA SER A 101 16.04 -15.30 -1.77
C SER A 101 17.35 -15.40 -2.54
N SER A 102 18.46 -15.32 -1.80
CA SER A 102 19.78 -15.94 -2.02
C SER A 102 20.98 -15.00 -1.83
N LEU A 103 21.96 -15.52 -1.07
CA LEU A 103 23.37 -15.12 -0.97
C LEU A 103 23.67 -13.81 -0.23
N HIS A 104 23.75 -13.89 1.11
CA HIS A 104 25.00 -13.69 1.89
C HIS A 104 24.63 -13.80 3.38
N HIS A 105 25.22 -14.79 4.06
CA HIS A 105 25.16 -14.93 5.51
C HIS A 105 25.97 -13.79 6.13
N ASN A 106 25.36 -12.63 6.35
CA ASN A 106 25.94 -11.60 7.21
C ASN A 106 25.23 -11.63 8.56
N HIS A 107 26.00 -12.09 9.54
CA HIS A 107 25.66 -12.14 10.94
C HIS A 107 25.38 -10.73 11.48
N ILE A 108 24.32 -10.66 12.30
CA ILE A 108 23.87 -9.54 13.14
C ILE A 108 23.19 -8.39 12.36
N ASN A 109 21.85 -8.43 12.30
CA ASN A 109 21.05 -7.22 12.53
C ASN A 109 19.57 -7.58 12.78
N GLN A 110 19.18 -7.49 14.06
CA GLN A 110 17.82 -7.46 14.62
C GLN A 110 16.79 -8.46 14.08
N SER A 111 16.27 -9.28 14.99
CA SER A 111 15.20 -10.27 14.83
C SER A 111 13.90 -9.66 14.29
N ARG A 112 13.88 -9.12 13.08
CA ARG A 112 12.66 -8.63 12.47
C ARG A 112 11.91 -9.80 11.86
N SER A 113 10.62 -9.91 12.16
CA SER A 113 9.79 -10.99 11.65
C SER A 113 8.47 -10.46 11.13
N LEU A 114 7.95 -11.11 10.10
CA LEU A 114 6.59 -10.94 9.60
C LEU A 114 5.88 -12.28 9.78
N PHE A 115 4.78 -12.28 10.53
CA PHE A 115 3.89 -13.42 10.68
C PHE A 115 2.56 -13.11 10.00
N VAL A 116 2.09 -14.02 9.15
CA VAL A 116 0.89 -13.82 8.35
C VAL A 116 -0.05 -14.99 8.60
N VAL A 117 -1.30 -14.70 8.90
CA VAL A 117 -2.38 -15.66 9.13
C VAL A 117 -3.47 -15.39 8.12
N GLY A 118 -4.05 -16.47 7.58
CA GLY A 118 -5.19 -16.41 6.67
C GLY A 118 -5.62 -17.80 6.21
N ASP A 119 -6.83 -17.88 5.69
CA ASP A 119 -7.43 -19.09 5.12
C ASP A 119 -8.02 -18.78 3.75
N ASP A 120 -7.42 -19.34 2.69
CA ASP A 120 -7.88 -19.13 1.31
C ASP A 120 -9.33 -19.58 1.09
N ALA A 121 -9.81 -20.54 1.89
CA ALA A 121 -11.19 -21.04 1.80
C ALA A 121 -12.24 -20.07 2.40
N GLN A 122 -11.80 -18.99 3.06
CA GLN A 122 -12.65 -18.00 3.73
C GLN A 122 -12.60 -16.62 3.07
N SER A 123 -11.95 -16.48 1.91
CA SER A 123 -12.02 -15.23 1.15
C SER A 123 -13.45 -15.01 0.63
N ILE A 124 -14.04 -13.85 0.97
CA ILE A 124 -15.44 -13.49 0.67
C ILE A 124 -15.59 -12.37 -0.37
#